data_AF-A0A840U7H4-F1
#
_entry.id   AF-A0A840U7H4-F1
#
_cell.length_a   1.000
_cell.length_b   1.000
_cell.length_c   1.000
_cell.angle_alpha   90.00
_cell.angle_beta   90.00
_cell.angle_gamma   90.00
#
_symmetry.space_group_name_H-M   'P 1'
#
loop_
_entity.id
_entity.type
_entity.pdbx_description
1 polymer ?
#
loop_
_entity_poly.entity_id
_entity_poly.type
_entity_poly.pdbx_seq_one_letter_code
_entity_poly.pdbx_strand_id
1 'polypeptide(L)'
;MAESMLDNLINTFNTPLSQSQRLLRLSVGAPLLPHRLVGEQRVSEPFRYTLDCFSQQGDIELKTLMAQPARLSVLQADGGYRHLHGLVSEAALLGEDGGVTYYQLT
;
A
#
# COMPACT_ATOMS: atom_id res chain seq x y z
N MET A 1 -0.07 21.13 31.31
CA MET A 1 0.99 20.19 31.76
C MET A 1 0.50 18.73 31.74
N ALA A 2 -0.77 18.43 32.07
CA ALA A 2 -1.36 17.09 31.87
C ALA A 2 -1.73 16.79 30.41
N GLU A 3 -2.27 17.76 29.65
CA GLU A 3 -2.53 17.62 28.19
C GLU A 3 -1.28 17.20 27.42
N SER A 4 -0.14 17.85 27.68
CA SER A 4 1.13 17.51 27.03
C SER A 4 1.63 16.10 27.34
N MET A 5 1.24 15.50 28.49
CA MET A 5 1.62 14.11 28.82
C MET A 5 0.75 13.09 28.09
N LEU A 6 -0.56 13.37 27.95
CA LEU A 6 -1.48 12.53 27.19
C LEU A 6 -1.14 12.55 25.70
N ASP A 7 -0.85 13.72 25.13
CA ASP A 7 -0.47 13.85 23.72
C ASP A 7 0.83 13.10 23.42
N ASN A 8 1.82 13.20 24.31
CA ASN A 8 3.06 12.43 24.20
C ASN A 8 2.84 10.91 24.25
N LEU A 9 1.92 10.45 25.12
CA LEU A 9 1.57 9.04 25.23
C LEU A 9 0.87 8.55 23.95
N ILE A 10 -0.11 9.28 23.45
CA ILE A 10 -0.83 8.96 22.20
C ILE A 10 0.16 8.90 21.02
N ASN A 11 1.07 9.87 20.92
CA ASN A 11 2.08 9.90 19.86
C ASN A 11 3.05 8.71 19.92
N THR A 12 3.29 8.14 21.12
CA THR A 12 4.13 6.94 21.26
C THR A 12 3.48 5.72 20.59
N PHE A 13 2.15 5.62 20.64
CA PHE A 13 1.41 4.53 20.00
C PHE A 13 1.06 4.79 18.54
N ASN A 14 1.06 6.05 18.09
CA ASN A 14 0.79 6.43 16.71
C ASN A 14 2.04 6.34 15.81
N THR A 15 2.73 5.20 15.87
CA THR A 15 3.93 4.99 15.03
C THR A 15 3.50 4.74 13.58
N PRO A 16 3.94 5.57 12.63
CA PRO A 16 3.58 5.40 11.23
C PRO A 16 4.21 4.13 10.66
N LEU A 17 3.45 3.39 9.86
CA LEU A 17 3.95 2.19 9.21
C LEU A 17 4.99 2.55 8.13
N SER A 18 6.18 1.95 8.26
CA SER A 18 7.26 2.14 7.28
C SER A 18 7.21 1.12 6.15
N GLN A 19 7.57 1.56 4.94
CA GLN A 19 7.86 0.69 3.79
C GLN A 19 9.35 0.30 3.68
N SER A 20 10.20 0.78 4.59
CA SER A 20 11.63 0.44 4.59
C SER A 20 11.83 -1.07 4.74
N GLN A 21 12.79 -1.61 3.99
CA GLN A 21 13.21 -3.01 4.03
C GLN A 21 12.09 -4.06 3.83
N ARG A 22 10.94 -3.67 3.27
CA ARG A 22 9.89 -4.62 2.90
C ARG A 22 10.23 -5.36 1.61
N LEU A 23 9.76 -6.61 1.53
CA LEU A 23 9.80 -7.41 0.30
C LEU A 23 9.05 -6.70 -0.84
N LEU A 24 7.89 -6.13 -0.54
CA LEU A 24 7.08 -5.34 -1.47
C LEU A 24 7.05 -3.88 -1.03
N ARG A 25 7.17 -2.96 -1.99
CA ARG A 25 6.91 -1.53 -1.79
C ARG A 25 5.94 -0.99 -2.82
N LEU A 26 4.99 -0.18 -2.41
CA LEU A 26 4.01 0.46 -3.28
C LEU A 26 4.19 1.98 -3.21
N SER A 27 4.26 2.61 -4.37
CA SER A 27 4.18 4.05 -4.55
C SER A 27 2.96 4.35 -5.41
N VAL A 28 1.94 4.95 -4.80
CA VAL A 28 0.68 5.37 -5.42
C VAL A 28 0.23 6.65 -4.70
N GLY A 29 -0.77 7.37 -5.21
CA GLY A 29 -1.27 8.62 -4.63
C GLY A 29 -1.95 8.52 -3.25
N ALA A 30 -1.66 7.49 -2.46
CA ALA A 30 -2.21 7.27 -1.12
C ALA A 30 -1.21 6.47 -0.24
N PRO A 31 -1.30 6.59 1.10
CA PRO A 31 -0.41 5.91 2.04
C PRO A 31 -0.77 4.43 2.22
N LEU A 32 -0.69 3.65 1.13
CA LEU A 32 -0.99 2.23 1.09
C LEU A 32 0.29 1.39 1.22
N LEU A 33 0.27 0.40 2.11
CA LEU A 33 1.33 -0.60 2.28
C LEU A 33 0.91 -1.93 1.65
N PRO A 34 1.77 -2.55 0.82
CA PRO A 34 1.45 -3.82 0.18
C PRO A 34 1.47 -4.99 1.19
N HIS A 35 0.52 -5.91 1.04
CA HIS A 35 0.40 -7.13 1.85
C HIS A 35 0.58 -8.40 1.01
N ARG A 36 -0.13 -8.51 -0.13
CA ARG A 36 -0.08 -9.68 -1.02
C ARG A 36 -0.13 -9.24 -2.47
N LEU A 37 0.72 -9.81 -3.31
CA LEU A 37 0.72 -9.60 -4.75
C LEU A 37 0.44 -10.93 -5.47
N VAL A 38 -0.49 -10.92 -6.41
CA VAL A 38 -0.66 -11.97 -7.42
C VAL A 38 -0.56 -11.33 -8.79
N GLY A 39 0.29 -11.86 -9.65
CA GLY A 39 0.58 -11.29 -10.95
C GLY A 39 0.52 -12.33 -12.07
N GLU A 40 -0.06 -11.91 -13.20
CA GLU A 40 -0.03 -12.66 -14.45
C GLU A 40 0.67 -11.82 -15.53
N GLN A 41 1.60 -12.45 -16.25
CA GLN A 41 2.30 -11.86 -17.40
C GLN A 41 2.42 -12.91 -18.50
N ARG A 42 2.12 -12.52 -19.74
CA ARG A 42 2.29 -13.36 -20.94
C ARG A 42 2.92 -12.52 -22.05
N VAL A 43 3.53 -13.20 -23.02
CA VAL A 43 4.08 -12.52 -24.20
C VAL A 43 2.92 -12.01 -25.05
N SER A 44 2.97 -10.73 -25.44
CA SER A 44 1.95 -10.07 -26.27
C SER A 44 0.55 -9.99 -25.65
N GLU A 45 0.43 -10.10 -24.33
CA GLU A 45 -0.81 -9.82 -23.60
C GLU A 45 -0.58 -8.77 -22.51
N PRO A 46 -1.62 -8.01 -22.12
CA PRO A 46 -1.53 -7.14 -20.95
C PRO A 46 -1.17 -7.93 -19.69
N PHE A 47 -0.32 -7.36 -18.85
CA PHE A 47 -0.12 -7.87 -17.51
C PHE A 47 -1.33 -7.52 -16.62
N ARG A 48 -1.53 -8.28 -15.54
CA ARG A 48 -2.46 -7.94 -14.47
C ARG A 48 -1.81 -8.24 -13.12
N TYR A 49 -1.92 -7.30 -12.19
CA TYR A 49 -1.42 -7.45 -10.82
C TYR A 49 -2.53 -7.13 -9.84
N THR A 50 -2.99 -8.13 -9.08
CA THR A 50 -3.89 -7.90 -7.96
C THR A 50 -3.07 -7.74 -6.69
N LEU A 51 -3.19 -6.57 -6.08
CA LEU A 51 -2.43 -6.18 -4.90
C LEU A 51 -3.39 -5.94 -3.73
N ASP A 52 -3.32 -6.78 -2.70
CA ASP A 52 -3.92 -6.45 -1.41
C ASP A 52 -2.96 -5.52 -0.67
N CYS A 53 -3.49 -4.43 -0.14
CA CYS A 53 -2.77 -3.43 0.61
C CYS A 53 -3.59 -2.92 1.79
N PHE A 54 -2.96 -2.16 2.68
CA PHE A 54 -3.62 -1.60 3.85
C PHE A 54 -3.05 -0.24 4.19
N SER A 55 -3.83 0.55 4.93
CA SER A 55 -3.40 1.85 5.46
C SER A 55 -3.87 2.02 6.90
N GLN A 56 -3.10 2.79 7.68
CA GLN A 56 -3.58 3.35 8.96
C GLN A 56 -4.58 4.49 8.72
N GLN A 57 -4.68 5.00 7.49
CA GLN A 57 -5.67 5.99 7.09
C GLN A 57 -6.89 5.30 6.47
N GLY A 58 -8.03 5.35 7.17
CA GLY A 58 -9.26 4.65 6.79
C GLY A 58 -10.21 5.40 5.85
N ASP A 59 -9.89 6.65 5.50
CA ASP A 59 -10.75 7.54 4.70
C ASP A 59 -10.26 7.74 3.25
N ILE A 60 -9.51 6.77 2.72
CA ILE A 60 -9.00 6.85 1.34
C ILE A 60 -10.16 6.70 0.35
N GLU A 61 -10.47 7.78 -0.37
CA GLU A 61 -11.49 7.77 -1.41
C GLU A 61 -11.05 6.93 -2.64
N LEU A 62 -11.69 5.79 -2.89
CA LEU A 62 -11.30 4.86 -3.97
C LEU A 62 -11.22 5.51 -5.37
N LYS A 63 -12.13 6.44 -5.68
CA LYS A 63 -12.12 7.18 -6.95
C LYS A 63 -10.81 7.95 -7.20
N THR A 64 -10.12 8.37 -6.13
CA THR A 64 -8.85 9.09 -6.24
C THR A 64 -7.70 8.18 -6.65
N LEU A 65 -7.84 6.87 -6.44
CA LEU A 65 -6.87 5.86 -6.84
C LEU A 65 -7.04 5.48 -8.31
N MET A 66 -8.19 5.74 -8.91
CA MET A 66 -8.49 5.30 -10.27
C MET A 66 -7.64 6.00 -11.32
N ALA A 67 -7.17 5.22 -12.28
CA ALA A 67 -6.26 5.63 -13.35
C ALA A 67 -4.95 6.28 -12.84
N GLN A 68 -4.61 6.11 -11.56
CA GLN A 68 -3.36 6.62 -11.02
C GLN A 68 -2.19 5.72 -11.40
N PRO A 69 -1.01 6.31 -11.71
CA PRO A 69 0.20 5.53 -11.85
C PRO A 69 0.59 4.90 -10.51
N ALA A 70 0.83 3.59 -10.54
CA ALA A 70 1.34 2.83 -9.42
C ALA A 70 2.71 2.24 -9.78
N ARG A 71 3.67 2.38 -8.87
CA ARG A 71 4.95 1.68 -8.93
C ARG A 71 5.04 0.69 -7.78
N LEU A 72 5.05 -0.59 -8.12
CA LEU A 72 5.31 -1.69 -7.21
C LEU A 72 6.78 -2.09 -7.32
N SER A 73 7.43 -2.33 -6.19
CA SER A 73 8.84 -2.76 -6.15
C SER A 73 8.98 -4.05 -5.37
N VAL A 74 9.72 -5.00 -5.91
CA VAL A 74 9.94 -6.33 -5.32
C VAL A 74 11.43 -6.48 -5.00
N LEU A 75 11.76 -6.68 -3.73
CA LEU A 75 13.14 -6.95 -3.30
C LEU A 75 13.62 -8.26 -3.92
N GLN A 76 14.80 -8.23 -4.52
CA GLN A 76 15.46 -9.37 -5.15
C GLN A 76 16.56 -9.93 -4.24
N ALA A 77 17.05 -11.13 -4.58
CA ALA A 77 18.07 -11.82 -3.79
C ALA A 77 19.42 -11.07 -3.73
N ASP A 78 19.71 -10.20 -4.70
CA ASP A 78 20.89 -9.34 -4.74
C ASP A 78 20.76 -8.07 -3.87
N GLY A 79 19.62 -7.88 -3.20
CA GLY A 79 19.31 -6.69 -2.39
C GLY A 79 18.77 -5.51 -3.20
N GLY A 80 18.72 -5.61 -4.53
CA GLY A 80 18.10 -4.63 -5.41
C GLY A 80 16.57 -4.73 -5.43
N TYR A 81 15.91 -3.68 -5.93
CA TYR A 81 14.46 -3.72 -6.16
C TYR A 81 14.16 -3.80 -7.65
N ARG A 82 13.39 -4.81 -8.05
CA ARG A 82 12.76 -4.84 -9.37
C ARG A 82 11.53 -3.95 -9.34
N HIS A 83 11.42 -3.02 -10.28
CA HIS A 83 10.26 -2.13 -10.39
C HIS A 83 9.25 -2.64 -11.43
N LEU A 84 7.98 -2.58 -11.05
CA LEU A 84 6.81 -2.89 -11.87
C LEU A 84 5.95 -1.62 -11.90
N HIS A 85 5.57 -1.19 -13.09
CA HIS A 85 4.79 0.03 -13.30
C HIS A 85 3.48 -0.32 -13.96
N GLY A 86 2.40 0.32 -13.51
CA GLY A 86 1.07 0.14 -14.07
C GLY A 86 0.15 1.30 -13.72
N LEU A 87 -1.08 1.23 -14.21
CA LEU A 87 -2.17 2.12 -13.83
C LEU A 87 -3.15 1.32 -12.98
N VAL A 88 -3.68 1.94 -11.94
CA VAL A 88 -4.76 1.34 -11.15
C VAL A 88 -6.04 1.37 -12.00
N SER A 89 -6.47 0.19 -12.42
CA SER A 89 -7.68 -0.05 -13.20
C SER A 89 -8.89 -0.31 -12.31
N GLU A 90 -8.69 -0.97 -11.16
CA GLU A 90 -9.74 -1.27 -10.18
C GLU A 90 -9.23 -0.98 -8.75
N ALA A 91 -10.12 -0.50 -7.88
CA ALA A 91 -9.84 -0.28 -6.46
C ALA A 91 -11.04 -0.68 -5.61
N ALA A 92 -10.82 -1.45 -4.55
CA ALA A 92 -11.86 -1.96 -3.66
C ALA A 92 -11.46 -1.81 -2.18
N LEU A 93 -12.45 -1.57 -1.32
CA LEU A 93 -12.33 -1.65 0.14
C LEU A 93 -12.64 -3.09 0.57
N LEU A 94 -11.72 -3.73 1.31
CA LEU A 94 -11.87 -5.11 1.77
C LEU A 94 -12.39 -5.21 3.22
N GLY A 95 -12.23 -4.15 4.01
CA GLY A 95 -12.66 -4.10 5.40
C GLY A 95 -11.63 -3.41 6.29
N GLU A 96 -11.82 -3.52 7.60
CA GLU A 96 -10.96 -2.91 8.62
C GLU A 96 -10.65 -3.93 9.70
N ASP A 97 -9.43 -3.86 10.25
CA ASP A 97 -9.02 -4.62 11.43
C ASP A 97 -8.16 -3.73 12.35
N GLY A 98 -8.64 -3.45 13.56
CA GLY A 98 -7.82 -2.93 14.65
C GLY A 98 -7.00 -1.67 14.35
N GLY A 99 -7.52 -0.74 13.54
CA GLY A 99 -6.84 0.52 13.19
C GLY A 99 -6.08 0.49 11.86
N VAL A 100 -6.25 -0.55 11.05
CA VAL A 100 -5.88 -0.53 9.63
C VAL A 100 -7.06 -0.90 8.74
N THR A 101 -7.15 -0.24 7.60
CA THR A 101 -8.15 -0.49 6.58
C THR A 101 -7.49 -1.19 5.38
N TYR A 102 -8.10 -2.28 4.93
CA TYR A 102 -7.60 -3.10 3.82
C TYR A 102 -8.26 -2.72 2.51
N TYR A 103 -7.45 -2.69 1.46
CA TYR A 103 -7.84 -2.36 0.10
C TYR A 103 -7.28 -3.38 -0.88
N GLN A 104 -7.89 -3.47 -2.06
CA GLN A 104 -7.34 -4.21 -3.19
C GLN A 104 -7.23 -3.28 -4.39
N LEU A 105 -6.08 -3.31 -5.06
CA LEU A 105 -5.84 -2.62 -6.33
C LEU A 105 -5.58 -3.63 -7.43
N THR A 106 -6.04 -3.32 -8.65
CA THR A 106 -5.65 -4.05 -9.87
C THR A 106 -5.08 -3.15 -10.93
#